data_AF-A0A229NY53-F1
#
_entry.id   AF-A0A229NY53-F1
#
_cell.length_a   1.000
_cell.length_b   1.000
_cell.length_c   1.000
_cell.angle_alpha   90.00
_cell.angle_beta   90.00
_cell.angle_gamma   90.00
#
_symmetry.space_group_name_H-M   'P 1'
#
loop_
_entity.id
_entity.type
_entity.pdbx_description
1 polymer ?
#
loop_
_entity_poly.entity_id
_entity_poly.type
_entity_poly.pdbx_seq_one_letter_code
_entity_poly.pdbx_strand_id
1 'polypeptide(L)'
;MEVRLSRYSEAWVEQFREEAGVLSTLLGDEALAFHHFGSTSVPGMMAKPVIDMMVEVREISRIDSFNASMEYSRFKEQLAERYTETRDYSPAKKAFVSALKAKALAWDAGR
;
A
#
# COMPACT_ATOMS: atom_id res chain seq x y z
N MET A 1 -24.34 5.85 0.92
CA MET A 1 -23.13 5.90 1.75
C MET A 1 -23.05 7.31 2.34
N GLU A 2 -23.11 7.45 3.65
CA GLU A 2 -23.07 8.76 4.32
C GLU A 2 -21.61 9.24 4.41
N VAL A 3 -21.31 10.45 3.91
CA VAL A 3 -19.96 11.03 3.98
C VAL A 3 -19.86 11.84 5.27
N ARG A 4 -18.99 11.40 6.19
CA ARG A 4 -18.70 12.12 7.43
C ARG A 4 -17.38 12.86 7.31
N LEU A 5 -17.40 14.14 7.68
CA LEU A 5 -16.21 14.98 7.78
C LEU A 5 -15.68 14.96 9.21
N SER A 6 -14.37 15.07 9.34
CA SER A 6 -13.64 15.18 10.59
C SER A 6 -12.88 16.50 10.64
N ARG A 7 -12.65 17.03 11.85
CA ARG A 7 -11.74 18.16 12.06
C ARG A 7 -10.32 17.74 11.69
N TYR A 8 -9.52 18.72 11.29
CA TYR A 8 -8.10 18.52 11.04
C TYR A 8 -7.41 17.81 12.21
N SER A 9 -6.55 16.86 11.88
CA SER A 9 -5.73 16.11 12.84
C SER A 9 -4.29 16.07 12.35
N GLU A 10 -3.33 16.43 13.21
CA GLU A 10 -1.90 16.30 12.90
C GLU A 10 -1.50 14.84 12.64
N ALA A 11 -2.27 13.87 13.17
CA ALA A 11 -2.06 12.46 12.90
C ALA A 11 -2.16 12.11 11.40
N TRP A 12 -2.85 12.92 10.59
CA TRP A 12 -2.89 12.71 9.13
C TRP A 12 -1.54 12.92 8.47
N VAL A 13 -0.71 13.82 9.01
CA VAL A 13 0.65 14.05 8.53
C VAL A 13 1.54 12.85 8.86
N GLU A 14 1.41 12.28 10.06
CA GLU A 14 2.16 11.09 10.45
C GLU A 14 1.71 9.86 9.67
N GLN A 15 0.39 9.66 9.48
CA GLN A 15 -0.15 8.57 8.65
C GLN A 15 0.37 8.63 7.21
N PHE A 16 0.45 9.84 6.63
CA PHE A 16 1.08 10.02 5.33
C PHE A 16 2.55 9.59 5.35
N ARG A 17 3.34 10.02 6.34
CA ARG A 17 4.77 9.69 6.43
C ARG A 17 5.01 8.20 6.62
N GLU A 18 4.22 7.55 7.46
CA GLU A 18 4.28 6.11 7.70
C GLU A 18 4.04 5.33 6.40
N GLU A 19 2.92 5.63 5.71
CA GLU A 19 2.58 4.94 4.46
C GLU A 19 3.60 5.25 3.34
N ALA A 20 4.05 6.50 3.22
CA ALA A 20 5.11 6.87 2.28
C ALA A 20 6.42 6.10 2.56
N GLY A 21 6.76 5.86 3.82
CA GLY A 21 7.92 5.04 4.21
C GLY A 21 7.77 3.57 3.80
N VAL A 22 6.59 2.99 3.98
CA VAL A 22 6.28 1.62 3.54
C VAL A 22 6.40 1.50 2.02
N LEU A 23 5.75 2.41 1.28
CA LEU A 23 5.78 2.41 -0.18
C LEU A 23 7.16 2.74 -0.75
N SER A 24 7.94 3.61 -0.10
CA SER A 24 9.33 3.88 -0.48
C SER A 24 10.20 2.63 -0.38
N THR A 25 10.02 1.84 0.68
CA THR A 25 10.74 0.57 0.84
C THR A 25 10.36 -0.44 -0.23
N LEU A 26 9.10 -0.45 -0.65
CA LEU A 26 8.58 -1.37 -1.66
C LEU A 26 9.01 -0.99 -3.09
N LEU A 27 8.91 0.30 -3.44
CA LEU A 27 9.23 0.82 -4.77
C LEU A 27 10.74 1.04 -4.97
N GLY A 28 11.52 1.15 -3.89
CA GLY A 28 12.96 1.36 -3.95
C GLY A 28 13.35 2.60 -4.77
N ASP A 29 14.38 2.46 -5.61
CA ASP A 29 14.91 3.54 -6.46
C ASP A 29 13.96 4.02 -7.56
N GLU A 30 12.82 3.36 -7.71
CA GLU A 30 11.76 3.74 -8.64
C GLU A 30 10.95 4.93 -8.11
N ALA A 31 10.77 5.04 -6.78
CA ALA A 31 10.10 6.17 -6.16
C ALA A 31 11.08 7.33 -5.93
N LEU A 32 10.79 8.49 -6.52
CA LEU A 32 11.62 9.69 -6.44
C LEU A 32 11.17 10.63 -5.33
N ALA A 33 9.86 10.79 -5.15
CA ALA A 33 9.27 11.64 -4.13
C ALA A 33 7.83 11.22 -3.81
N PHE A 34 7.39 11.49 -2.58
CA PHE A 34 6.00 11.34 -2.16
C PHE A 34 5.46 12.69 -1.69
N HIS A 35 4.21 12.98 -2.05
CA HIS A 35 3.52 14.23 -1.73
C HIS A 35 2.18 13.96 -1.07
N HIS A 36 1.96 14.57 0.09
CA HIS A 36 0.66 14.59 0.75
C HIS A 36 -0.21 15.66 0.09
N PHE A 37 -1.26 15.24 -0.60
CA PHE A 37 -2.18 16.17 -1.28
C PHE A 37 -3.61 15.99 -0.77
N GLY A 38 -4.53 16.82 -1.29
CA GLY A 38 -5.93 16.79 -0.89
C GLY A 38 -6.19 17.49 0.44
N SER A 39 -7.43 17.39 0.93
CA SER A 39 -7.89 18.18 2.08
C SER A 39 -7.20 17.81 3.39
N THR A 40 -6.76 16.56 3.54
CA THR A 40 -6.09 16.11 4.77
C THR A 40 -4.65 16.62 4.90
N SER A 41 -4.05 17.18 3.83
CA SER A 41 -2.74 17.83 3.89
C SER A 41 -2.79 19.31 4.26
N VAL A 42 -3.98 19.90 4.38
CA VAL A 42 -4.18 21.32 4.68
C VAL A 42 -4.51 21.53 6.16
N PRO A 43 -3.62 22.12 6.97
CA PRO A 43 -3.89 22.41 8.37
C PRO A 43 -5.17 23.21 8.59
N GLY A 44 -5.99 22.77 9.54
CA GLY A 44 -7.26 23.41 9.89
C GLY A 44 -8.44 23.10 8.96
N MET A 45 -8.23 22.39 7.85
CA MET A 45 -9.32 22.03 6.94
C MET A 45 -10.12 20.82 7.46
N MET A 46 -11.46 20.92 7.43
CA MET A 46 -12.30 19.74 7.65
C MET A 46 -12.29 18.87 6.40
N ALA A 47 -12.10 17.57 6.60
CA ALA A 47 -11.93 16.62 5.51
C ALA A 47 -12.55 15.27 5.85
N LYS A 48 -12.80 14.46 4.82
CA LYS A 48 -12.95 13.02 5.02
C LYS A 48 -11.60 12.48 5.49
N PRO A 49 -11.52 11.60 6.51
CA PRO A 49 -10.25 11.09 7.02
C PRO A 49 -9.66 10.03 6.06
N VAL A 50 -9.27 10.47 4.88
CA VAL A 50 -8.61 9.69 3.83
C VAL A 50 -7.34 10.44 3.44
N ILE A 51 -6.21 9.74 3.46
CA ILE A 51 -4.92 10.29 3.07
C ILE A 51 -4.77 10.10 1.57
N ASP A 52 -4.70 11.20 0.83
CA ASP A 52 -4.42 11.20 -0.60
C ASP A 52 -2.92 11.43 -0.82
N MET A 53 -2.30 10.55 -1.61
CA MET A 53 -0.86 10.58 -1.86
C MET A 53 -0.56 10.57 -3.35
N MET A 54 0.43 11.35 -3.74
CA MET A 54 1.01 11.33 -5.09
C MET A 54 2.46 10.90 -5.00
N VAL A 55 2.88 10.01 -5.90
CA VAL A 55 4.26 9.53 -5.99
C VAL A 55 4.84 9.94 -7.33
N GLU A 56 6.01 10.57 -7.30
CA GLU A 56 6.85 10.77 -8.48
C GLU A 56 7.71 9.52 -8.67
N VAL A 57 7.74 9.01 -9.90
CA VAL A 57 8.44 7.76 -10.23
C VAL A 57 9.37 7.97 -11.40
N ARG A 58 10.43 7.16 -11.47
CA ARG A 58 11.44 7.25 -12.53
C ARG A 58 10.90 6.86 -13.90
N GLU A 59 10.13 5.77 -13.98
CA GLU A 59 9.54 5.22 -15.20
C GLU A 59 8.18 4.60 -14.87
N ILE A 60 7.10 5.27 -15.29
CA ILE A 60 5.73 4.85 -14.98
C ILE A 60 5.39 3.44 -15.48
N SER A 61 6.02 2.98 -16.57
CA SER A 61 5.82 1.64 -17.15
C SER A 61 6.27 0.51 -16.20
N ARG A 62 7.18 0.80 -15.26
CA ARG A 62 7.72 -0.19 -14.32
C ARG A 62 6.83 -0.42 -13.12
N ILE A 63 5.92 0.50 -12.82
CA ILE A 63 5.10 0.45 -11.61
C ILE A 63 4.23 -0.80 -11.58
N ASP A 64 3.74 -1.28 -12.73
CA ASP A 64 2.95 -2.50 -12.80
C ASP A 64 3.71 -3.75 -12.33
N SER A 65 5.05 -3.75 -12.42
CA SER A 65 5.87 -4.86 -11.92
C SER A 65 5.85 -5.00 -10.39
N PHE A 66 5.48 -3.93 -9.67
CA PHE A 66 5.37 -3.92 -8.21
C PHE A 66 3.99 -4.37 -7.71
N ASN A 67 3.01 -4.57 -8.59
CA ASN A 67 1.64 -4.96 -8.20
C ASN A 67 1.63 -6.24 -7.34
N ALA A 68 2.39 -7.26 -7.72
CA ALA A 68 2.49 -8.50 -6.94
C ALA A 68 3.09 -8.29 -5.55
N SER A 69 4.13 -7.45 -5.43
CA SER A 69 4.72 -7.11 -4.13
C SER A 69 3.79 -6.27 -3.25
N MET A 70 2.99 -5.38 -3.85
CA MET A 70 1.98 -4.58 -3.15
C MET A 70 0.85 -5.46 -2.64
N GLU A 71 0.30 -6.34 -3.49
CA GLU A 71 -0.72 -7.31 -3.10
C GLU A 71 -0.24 -8.20 -1.96
N TYR A 72 1.01 -8.68 -2.05
CA TYR A 72 1.59 -9.52 -1.01
C TYR A 72 1.84 -8.78 0.31
N SER A 73 2.24 -7.51 0.26
CA SER A 73 2.46 -6.69 1.46
C SER A 73 1.13 -6.46 2.21
N ARG A 74 0.09 -6.04 1.49
CA ARG A 74 -1.26 -5.89 2.04
C ARG A 74 -1.82 -7.21 2.58
N PHE A 75 -1.58 -8.32 1.88
CA PHE A 75 -2.01 -9.63 2.37
C PHE A 75 -1.32 -10.02 3.68
N LYS A 76 -0.03 -9.72 3.85
CA LYS A 76 0.68 -9.96 5.13
C LYS A 76 0.09 -9.11 6.27
N GLU A 77 -0.25 -7.85 6.02
CA GLU A 77 -0.87 -6.97 7.02
C GLU A 77 -2.22 -7.53 7.49
N GLN A 78 -3.08 -7.94 6.55
CA GLN A 78 -4.36 -8.58 6.90
C GLN A 78 -4.19 -9.87 7.72
N LEU A 79 -3.14 -10.65 7.44
CA LEU A 79 -2.82 -11.82 8.25
C LEU A 79 -2.32 -11.42 9.65
N ALA A 80 -1.51 -10.37 9.78
CA ALA A 80 -1.01 -9.90 11.06
C ALA A 80 -2.12 -9.33 11.96
N GLU A 81 -3.15 -8.70 11.38
CA GLU A 81 -4.34 -8.27 12.12
C GLU A 81 -5.18 -9.46 12.62
N ARG A 82 -5.18 -10.56 11.85
CA ARG A 82 -6.04 -11.72 12.12
C ARG A 82 -5.38 -12.76 13.04
N TYR A 83 -4.06 -12.85 13.02
CA TYR A 83 -3.31 -13.88 13.74
C TYR A 83 -2.17 -13.25 14.52
N THR A 84 -2.17 -13.46 15.83
CA THR A 84 -1.12 -13.00 16.75
C THR A 84 0.08 -13.95 16.81
N GLU A 85 -0.09 -15.24 16.48
CA GLU A 85 0.99 -16.23 16.49
C GLU A 85 1.49 -16.59 15.09
N THR A 86 2.81 -16.77 14.96
CA THR A 86 3.49 -17.08 13.70
C THR A 86 3.12 -18.44 13.09
N ARG A 87 2.73 -19.38 13.95
CA ARG A 87 2.33 -20.74 13.56
C ARG A 87 1.02 -20.75 12.75
N ASP A 88 0.12 -19.81 13.02
CA ASP A 88 -1.25 -19.84 12.49
C ASP A 88 -1.37 -19.12 11.14
N TYR A 89 -0.47 -18.18 10.83
CA TYR A 89 -0.50 -17.48 9.53
C TYR A 89 0.29 -18.19 8.42
N SER A 90 1.23 -19.08 8.78
CA SER A 90 2.12 -19.76 7.82
C SER A 90 1.40 -20.56 6.73
N PRO A 91 0.30 -21.30 7.02
CA PRO A 91 -0.49 -21.99 5.99
C PRO A 91 -1.17 -21.03 5.01
N ALA A 92 -1.78 -19.94 5.51
CA ALA A 92 -2.47 -18.95 4.67
C ALA A 92 -1.49 -18.24 3.73
N LYS A 93 -0.29 -17.91 4.21
CA LYS A 93 0.82 -17.38 3.42
C LYS A 93 1.24 -18.32 2.30
N LYS A 94 1.33 -19.62 2.54
CA LYS A 94 1.73 -20.62 1.54
C LYS A 94 0.73 -20.68 0.38
N ALA A 95 -0.57 -20.65 0.66
CA ALA A 95 -1.61 -20.67 -0.35
C ALA A 95 -1.54 -19.45 -1.29
N PHE A 96 -1.40 -18.25 -0.72
CA PHE A 96 -1.29 -17.00 -1.50
C PHE A 96 -0.04 -16.97 -2.39
N VAL A 97 1.13 -17.34 -1.85
CA VAL A 97 2.38 -17.39 -2.63
C VAL A 97 2.29 -18.42 -3.76
N SER A 98 1.63 -19.56 -3.53
CA SER A 98 1.40 -20.56 -4.58
C SER A 98 0.53 -20.02 -5.71
N ALA A 99 -0.52 -19.25 -5.39
CA ALA A 99 -1.38 -18.63 -6.38
C ALA A 99 -0.64 -17.56 -7.20
N LEU A 100 0.18 -16.72 -6.57
CA LEU A 100 1.05 -15.76 -7.26
C LEU A 100 2.00 -16.44 -8.23
N LYS A 101 2.64 -17.55 -7.82
CA LYS A 101 3.53 -18.33 -8.71
C LYS A 101 2.78 -18.90 -9.92
N ALA A 102 1.57 -19.41 -9.72
CA ALA A 102 0.75 -19.92 -10.81
C ALA A 102 0.38 -18.81 -11.82
N LYS A 103 0.02 -17.62 -11.34
CA LYS A 103 -0.23 -16.44 -12.20
C LYS A 103 1.02 -16.04 -12.98
N ALA A 104 2.18 -15.99 -12.33
CA ALA A 104 3.44 -15.64 -12.99
C ALA A 104 3.81 -16.63 -14.11
N LEU A 105 3.65 -17.93 -13.88
CA LEU A 105 3.87 -18.97 -14.91
C LEU A 105 2.90 -18.84 -16.09
N ALA A 106 1.63 -18.53 -15.84
CA ALA A 106 0.66 -18.31 -16.89
C ALA A 106 0.98 -17.07 -17.75
N TRP A 107 1.51 -16.02 -17.12
CA TRP A 107 1.96 -14.82 -17.84
C TRP A 107 3.18 -15.08 -18.72
N ASP A 108 4.09 -15.94 -18.28
CA ASP A 108 5.27 -16.31 -19.05
C ASP A 108 4.93 -17.22 -20.24
N ALA A 109 3.97 -18.12 -20.07
CA ALA A 109 3.50 -19.01 -21.13
C ALA A 109 2.67 -18.32 -22.23
N GLY A 110 2.22 -17.08 -21.99
CA GLY A 110 1.43 -16.28 -22.94
C GLY A 110 2.20 -15.19 -23.67
N ARG A 111 3.53 -15.14 -23.51
CA ARG A 111 4.44 -14.23 -24.22
C ARG A 111 5.14 -14.92 -25.39
#